data_AF-A0A8D1BYF6-F1
#
_entry.id   AF-A0A8D1BYF6-F1
#
_cell.length_a   1.000
_cell.length_b   1.000
_cell.length_c   1.000
_cell.angle_alpha   90.00
_cell.angle_beta   90.00
_cell.angle_gamma   90.00
#
_symmetry.space_group_name_H-M   'P 1'
#
loop_
_entity.id
_entity.type
_entity.pdbx_description
1 polymer ?
#
loop_
_entity_poly.entity_id
_entity_poly.type
_entity_poly.pdbx_seq_one_letter_code
_entity_poly.pdbx_strand_id
1 'polypeptide(L)'
;YGFYVCPGPPNNEKSCGNPRDFFCKQWSCVTSNDGYWKWPTSRQDRVSFSYVNTYTSSKQFNYLDWIKQKTTNCSPSDLDYLKISFTEKGKQENIQKWINGMSWGVVYYRGSWGGEGSILTIRLRIETQMEPPVAVGPNKVLAEQGPPIQEQRPSPNPSDFNTTSGSVPTEQLGLA
;
A
#
# COMPACT_ATOMS: atom_id res chain seq x y z
N TYR A 1 27.83 14.09 -8.81
CA TYR A 1 26.63 13.71 -9.58
C TYR A 1 25.53 13.28 -8.64
N GLY A 2 24.28 13.44 -9.06
CA GLY A 2 23.09 13.08 -8.28
C GLY A 2 21.83 13.74 -8.86
N PHE A 3 20.84 13.99 -8.02
CA PHE A 3 19.68 14.81 -8.35
C PHE A 3 19.26 15.69 -7.17
N TYR A 4 18.46 16.70 -7.46
CA TYR A 4 17.72 17.48 -6.47
C TYR A 4 16.27 17.64 -6.90
N VAL A 5 15.40 17.85 -5.92
CA VAL A 5 13.95 17.87 -6.10
C VAL A 5 13.35 19.10 -5.46
N CYS A 6 12.46 19.76 -6.18
CA CYS A 6 11.68 20.90 -5.67
C CYS A 6 10.18 20.64 -5.82
N PRO A 7 9.38 21.02 -4.81
CA PRO A 7 7.94 20.90 -4.86
C PRO A 7 7.34 21.90 -5.85
N GLY A 8 6.34 21.42 -6.60
CA GLY A 8 5.45 22.24 -7.41
C GLY A 8 4.35 22.91 -6.59
N PRO A 9 3.28 23.38 -7.24
CA PRO A 9 2.24 24.17 -6.60
C PRO A 9 1.54 23.50 -5.40
N PRO A 10 1.21 24.27 -4.33
CA PRO A 10 1.51 25.69 -4.16
C PRO A 10 2.97 25.91 -3.72
N ASN A 11 3.78 26.43 -4.64
CA ASN A 11 5.14 26.89 -4.41
C ASN A 11 5.19 28.40 -4.68
N ASN A 12 6.19 29.08 -4.14
CA ASN A 12 6.40 30.49 -4.46
C ASN A 12 7.01 30.59 -5.87
N GLU A 13 6.17 30.76 -6.89
CA GLU A 13 6.59 30.80 -8.29
C GLU A 13 7.63 31.90 -8.56
N LYS A 14 7.55 33.05 -7.88
CA LYS A 14 8.53 34.13 -8.04
C LYS A 14 9.94 33.69 -7.64
N SER A 15 10.06 32.97 -6.52
CA SER A 15 11.36 32.51 -6.01
C SER A 15 11.80 31.16 -6.57
N CYS A 16 10.87 30.19 -6.65
CA CYS A 16 11.14 28.80 -7.02
C CYS A 16 10.89 28.51 -8.50
N GLY A 17 10.30 29.44 -9.24
CA GLY A 17 10.02 29.26 -10.65
C GLY A 17 8.81 28.37 -10.89
N ASN A 18 8.64 28.05 -12.17
CA ASN A 18 7.47 27.35 -12.70
C ASN A 18 7.90 26.00 -13.31
N PRO A 19 7.02 25.24 -14.00
CA PRO A 19 7.39 23.97 -14.59
C PRO A 19 8.59 24.02 -15.55
N ARG A 20 8.86 25.15 -16.21
CA ARG A 20 10.04 25.32 -17.10
C ARG A 20 11.36 25.34 -16.33
N ASP A 21 11.32 25.77 -15.08
CA ASP A 21 12.46 25.75 -14.15
C ASP A 21 12.48 24.46 -13.31
N PHE A 22 11.58 23.51 -13.60
CA PHE A 22 11.32 22.34 -12.76
C PHE A 22 11.02 22.71 -11.29
N PHE A 23 10.42 23.89 -11.07
CA PHE A 23 10.21 24.45 -9.71
C PHE A 23 11.51 24.63 -8.88
N CYS A 24 12.67 24.51 -9.53
CA CYS A 24 14.00 24.58 -8.95
C CYS A 24 14.75 25.78 -9.52
N LYS A 25 14.20 26.98 -9.39
CA LYS A 25 14.89 28.22 -9.79
C LYS A 25 15.99 28.62 -8.80
N GLN A 26 15.87 28.22 -7.52
CA GLN A 26 16.88 28.47 -6.48
C GLN A 26 17.09 27.26 -5.57
N TRP A 27 18.31 27.12 -5.02
CA TRP A 27 18.65 26.04 -4.07
C TRP A 27 17.75 25.99 -2.84
N SER A 28 17.26 27.14 -2.37
CA SER A 28 16.34 27.23 -1.21
C SER A 28 14.98 26.54 -1.44
N CYS A 29 14.68 26.18 -2.69
CA CYS A 29 13.47 25.45 -3.07
C CYS A 29 13.64 23.94 -2.98
N VAL A 30 14.87 23.44 -2.87
CA VAL A 30 15.16 22.00 -2.81
C VAL A 30 14.68 21.41 -1.49
N THR A 31 13.88 20.36 -1.58
CA THR A 31 13.34 19.63 -0.42
C THR A 31 13.89 18.22 -0.28
N SER A 32 14.39 17.64 -1.36
CA SER A 32 15.10 16.35 -1.37
C SER A 32 16.25 16.39 -2.35
N ASN A 33 17.31 15.66 -2.05
CA ASN A 33 18.42 15.43 -2.96
C ASN A 33 19.13 14.14 -2.55
N ASP A 34 19.73 13.49 -3.54
CA ASP A 34 20.59 12.36 -3.31
C ASP A 34 21.67 12.33 -4.40
N GLY A 35 22.81 11.75 -4.08
CA GLY A 35 23.98 11.93 -4.90
C GLY A 35 25.28 11.67 -4.14
N TYR A 36 26.36 11.61 -4.91
CA TYR A 36 27.72 11.55 -4.38
C TYR A 36 27.95 12.55 -3.23
N TRP A 37 27.30 13.71 -3.35
CA TRP A 37 27.18 14.68 -2.29
C TRP A 37 25.70 14.92 -1.99
N LYS A 38 25.36 15.00 -0.69
CA LYS A 38 24.01 15.37 -0.23
C LYS A 38 24.06 16.72 0.46
N TRP A 39 23.18 17.63 0.06
CA TRP A 39 23.01 18.91 0.73
C TRP A 39 21.97 18.81 1.84
N PRO A 40 22.18 19.49 2.98
CA PRO A 40 21.15 19.59 4.00
C PRO A 40 19.93 20.33 3.43
N THR A 41 18.74 19.77 3.61
CA THR A 41 17.48 20.44 3.25
C THR A 41 16.81 20.93 4.52
N SER A 42 16.50 22.22 4.56
CA SER A 42 15.84 22.86 5.71
C SER A 42 14.33 22.70 5.73
N ARG A 43 13.74 22.19 4.63
CA ARG A 43 12.31 22.08 4.43
C ARG A 43 11.90 20.62 4.36
N GLN A 44 11.09 20.18 5.32
CA GLN A 44 10.38 18.91 5.19
C GLN A 44 9.23 19.05 4.20
N ASP A 45 9.17 18.12 3.26
CA ASP A 45 8.15 18.06 2.22
C ASP A 45 7.30 16.78 2.37
N ARG A 46 6.27 16.62 1.55
CA ARG A 46 5.31 15.51 1.62
C ARG A 46 5.93 14.16 1.24
N VAL A 47 6.96 14.20 0.41
CA VAL A 47 7.73 13.02 0.01
C VAL A 47 9.21 13.32 0.13
N SER A 48 9.99 12.26 0.35
CA SER A 48 11.42 12.27 0.19
C SER A 48 11.83 11.39 -0.98
N PHE A 49 12.91 11.80 -1.65
CA PHE A 49 13.50 11.10 -2.77
C PHE A 49 14.91 10.64 -2.42
N SER A 50 15.23 9.39 -2.75
CA SER A 50 16.59 8.85 -2.65
C SER A 50 16.86 7.91 -3.81
N TYR A 51 18.12 7.63 -4.09
CA TYR A 51 18.46 6.51 -4.95
C TYR A 51 18.16 5.17 -4.23
N VAL A 52 17.75 4.16 -5.00
CA VAL A 52 17.72 2.76 -4.54
C VAL A 52 19.12 2.15 -4.67
N ASN A 53 19.83 2.50 -5.75
CA ASN A 53 21.13 1.97 -6.08
C ASN A 53 22.15 2.32 -5.00
N THR A 54 22.98 1.35 -4.62
CA THR A 54 24.15 1.59 -3.78
C THR A 54 25.25 2.24 -4.62
N TYR A 55 25.97 3.20 -4.04
CA TYR A 55 27.11 3.84 -4.70
C TYR A 55 28.08 2.76 -5.18
N THR A 56 28.37 2.74 -6.49
CA THR A 56 29.38 1.83 -7.02
C THR A 56 30.75 2.22 -6.46
N SER A 57 31.68 1.25 -6.42
CA SER A 57 33.05 1.44 -5.92
C SER A 57 33.81 2.56 -6.65
N SER A 58 33.36 2.98 -7.84
CA SER A 58 33.89 4.08 -8.65
C SER A 58 33.26 5.46 -8.34
N LYS A 59 32.48 5.58 -7.26
CA LYS A 59 31.77 6.82 -6.84
C LYS A 59 30.76 7.32 -7.89
N GLN A 60 30.18 6.43 -8.68
CA GLN A 60 29.29 6.76 -9.77
C GLN A 60 27.94 6.05 -9.65
N PHE A 61 26.97 6.60 -10.37
CA PHE A 61 25.66 6.02 -10.58
C PHE A 61 25.69 5.17 -11.85
N ASN A 62 24.81 4.17 -11.96
CA ASN A 62 24.89 3.15 -13.00
C ASN A 62 24.84 3.76 -14.41
N TYR A 63 24.04 4.83 -14.58
CA TYR A 63 23.97 5.57 -15.84
C TYR A 63 25.30 6.21 -16.27
N LEU A 64 26.09 6.72 -15.32
CA LEU A 64 27.37 7.36 -15.63
C LEU A 64 28.43 6.33 -16.03
N ASP A 65 28.43 5.17 -15.38
CA ASP A 65 29.32 4.07 -15.75
C ASP A 65 28.94 3.52 -17.14
N TRP A 66 27.65 3.47 -17.48
CA TRP A 66 27.17 3.07 -18.82
C TRP A 66 27.61 4.05 -19.92
N ILE A 67 27.40 5.37 -19.77
CA ILE A 67 27.85 6.36 -20.77
C ILE A 67 29.36 6.24 -21.03
N LYS A 68 30.16 6.06 -19.98
CA LYS A 68 31.61 5.96 -20.09
C LYS A 68 32.06 4.72 -20.86
N GLN A 69 31.32 3.62 -20.75
CA GLN A 69 31.60 2.38 -21.47
C GLN A 69 31.24 2.46 -22.96
N LYS A 70 30.59 3.54 -23.41
CA LYS A 70 30.16 3.76 -24.82
C LYS A 70 29.34 2.59 -25.37
N THR A 71 28.63 1.87 -24.52
CA THR A 71 27.77 0.77 -24.89
C THR A 71 26.46 1.33 -25.44
N THR A 72 25.97 0.77 -26.55
CA THR A 72 24.71 1.21 -27.18
C THR A 72 23.48 0.54 -26.57
N ASN A 73 23.69 -0.54 -25.80
CA ASN A 73 22.61 -1.33 -25.21
C ASN A 73 22.44 -0.94 -23.74
N CYS A 74 21.25 -0.44 -23.40
CA CYS A 74 20.87 -0.17 -22.02
C CYS A 74 20.14 -1.39 -21.46
N SER A 75 20.61 -1.90 -20.32
CA SER A 75 19.97 -2.95 -19.54
C SER A 75 19.33 -2.36 -18.27
N PRO A 76 18.38 -3.06 -17.63
CA PRO A 76 17.79 -2.59 -16.37
C PRO A 76 18.82 -2.36 -15.24
N SER A 77 19.98 -3.03 -15.27
CA SER A 77 21.08 -2.80 -14.32
C SER A 77 21.84 -1.50 -14.56
N ASP A 78 21.74 -0.92 -15.76
CA ASP A 78 22.37 0.36 -16.10
C ASP A 78 21.54 1.57 -15.64
N LEU A 79 20.32 1.33 -15.15
CA LEU A 79 19.39 2.36 -14.72
C LEU A 79 19.57 2.71 -13.24
N ASP A 80 19.39 3.99 -12.94
CA ASP A 80 19.25 4.47 -11.57
C ASP A 80 17.77 4.55 -11.19
N TYR A 81 17.40 3.86 -10.11
CA TYR A 81 16.05 3.81 -9.60
C TYR A 81 15.89 4.81 -8.46
N LEU A 82 14.76 5.52 -8.47
CA LEU A 82 14.38 6.44 -7.40
C LEU A 82 13.42 5.76 -6.43
N LYS A 83 13.75 5.84 -5.15
CA LYS A 83 12.82 5.53 -4.05
C LYS A 83 12.11 6.82 -3.66
N ILE A 84 10.79 6.78 -3.69
CA ILE A 84 9.93 7.85 -3.21
C ILE A 84 9.25 7.38 -1.94
N SER A 85 9.46 8.10 -0.84
CA SER A 85 8.88 7.75 0.46
C SER A 85 7.96 8.86 0.94
N PHE A 86 6.74 8.52 1.35
CA PHE A 86 5.84 9.47 1.99
C PHE A 86 6.34 9.80 3.39
N THR A 87 6.58 11.08 3.65
CA THR A 87 6.97 11.57 4.98
C THR A 87 5.75 11.62 5.89
N GLU A 88 5.95 11.81 7.20
CA GLU A 88 4.83 12.05 8.13
C GLU A 88 3.99 13.26 7.70
N LYS A 89 4.65 14.32 7.23
CA LYS A 89 3.99 15.50 6.66
C LYS A 89 3.14 15.18 5.42
N GLY A 90 3.54 14.19 4.62
CA GLY A 90 2.79 13.73 3.46
C GLY A 90 1.61 12.84 3.81
N LYS A 91 1.78 11.95 4.80
CA LYS A 91 0.71 11.09 5.32
C LYS A 91 -0.42 11.89 5.99
N GLN A 92 -0.10 13.04 6.58
CA GLN A 92 -1.05 13.96 7.20
C GLN A 92 -1.58 15.03 6.23
N GLU A 93 -1.15 15.04 4.97
CA GLU A 93 -1.61 16.03 3.98
C GLU A 93 -3.07 15.76 3.60
N ASN A 94 -3.79 16.82 3.23
CA ASN A 94 -5.18 16.71 2.80
C ASN A 94 -5.29 15.73 1.61
N ILE A 95 -6.10 14.68 1.79
CA ILE A 95 -6.30 13.60 0.81
C ILE A 95 -6.73 14.11 -0.56
N GLN A 96 -7.49 15.21 -0.62
CA GLN A 96 -7.93 15.81 -1.90
C GLN A 96 -6.75 16.31 -2.73
N LYS A 97 -5.65 16.76 -2.10
CA LYS A 97 -4.44 17.13 -2.84
C LYS A 97 -3.76 15.92 -3.46
N TRP A 98 -3.75 14.78 -2.77
CA TRP A 98 -3.26 13.53 -3.35
C TRP A 98 -4.14 13.05 -4.50
N ILE A 99 -5.46 13.17 -4.39
CA ILE A 99 -6.39 12.80 -5.48
C ILE A 99 -6.18 13.69 -6.71
N ASN A 100 -6.11 15.02 -6.51
CA ASN A 100 -5.85 15.98 -7.59
C ASN A 100 -4.47 15.80 -8.22
N GLY A 101 -3.53 15.27 -7.45
CA GLY A 101 -2.15 15.10 -7.84
C GLY A 101 -1.29 16.29 -7.42
N MET A 102 -0.10 15.98 -6.95
CA MET A 102 0.93 16.96 -6.63
C MET A 102 2.16 16.68 -7.49
N SER A 103 2.87 17.74 -7.87
CA SER A 103 4.01 17.64 -8.78
C SER A 103 5.30 18.05 -8.09
N TRP A 104 6.39 17.45 -8.54
CA TRP A 104 7.76 17.76 -8.15
C TRP A 104 8.63 17.84 -9.39
N GLY A 105 9.55 18.79 -9.43
CA GLY A 105 10.60 18.79 -10.43
C GLY A 105 11.79 18.00 -9.91
N VAL A 106 12.23 17.02 -10.67
CA VAL A 106 13.41 16.20 -10.40
C VAL A 106 14.47 16.61 -11.41
N VAL A 107 15.59 17.13 -10.93
CA VAL A 107 16.64 17.71 -11.78
C VAL A 107 17.94 16.95 -11.58
N TYR A 108 18.55 16.52 -12.68
CA TYR A 108 19.83 15.84 -12.67
C TYR A 108 20.97 16.83 -12.40
N TYR A 109 21.83 16.50 -11.44
CA TYR A 109 22.94 17.34 -11.01
C TYR A 109 24.27 16.83 -11.57
N ARG A 110 24.86 17.61 -12.48
CA ARG A 110 26.16 17.33 -13.14
C ARG A 110 27.34 18.09 -12.53
N GLY A 111 27.19 18.71 -11.35
CA GLY A 111 28.26 19.48 -10.70
C GLY A 111 28.07 21.01 -10.74
N SER A 112 27.07 21.48 -11.47
CA SER A 112 26.62 22.88 -11.47
C SER A 112 25.11 22.96 -11.24
N TRP A 113 24.65 24.13 -10.78
CA TRP A 113 23.22 24.44 -10.69
C TRP A 113 22.61 24.58 -12.08
N GLY A 114 21.34 24.18 -12.21
CA GLY A 114 20.68 24.11 -13.50
C GLY A 114 21.09 22.85 -14.26
N GLY A 115 20.12 22.20 -14.90
CA GLY A 115 20.34 20.96 -15.60
C GLY A 115 19.05 20.46 -16.26
N GLU A 116 19.17 19.33 -16.95
CA GLU A 116 18.02 18.60 -17.45
C GLU A 116 17.23 18.03 -16.29
N GLY A 117 15.90 18.10 -16.39
CA GLY A 117 15.00 17.62 -15.38
C GLY A 117 13.68 17.15 -15.98
N SER A 118 12.79 16.73 -15.10
CA SER A 118 11.44 16.32 -15.47
C SER A 118 10.48 16.65 -14.34
N ILE A 119 9.21 16.80 -14.70
CA ILE A 119 8.13 16.95 -13.72
C ILE A 119 7.53 15.57 -13.45
N LEU A 120 7.61 15.14 -12.20
CA LEU A 120 6.93 13.96 -11.69
C LEU A 120 5.66 14.37 -10.97
N THR A 121 4.53 13.76 -11.31
CA THR A 121 3.26 13.97 -10.59
C THR A 121 2.83 12.68 -9.89
N ILE A 122 2.57 12.76 -8.59
CA ILE A 122 2.09 11.64 -7.76
C ILE A 122 0.64 11.90 -7.42
N ARG A 123 -0.23 10.92 -7.71
CA ARG A 123 -1.65 10.97 -7.36
C ARG A 123 -2.13 9.69 -6.70
N LEU A 124 -3.10 9.83 -5.81
CA LEU A 124 -3.83 8.73 -5.21
C LEU A 124 -5.07 8.42 -6.06
N ARG A 125 -5.21 7.17 -6.47
CA ARG A 125 -6.45 6.63 -7.04
C ARG A 125 -7.10 5.74 -5.99
N ILE A 126 -8.36 6.02 -5.68
CA ILE A 126 -9.17 5.21 -4.77
C ILE A 126 -10.15 4.45 -5.64
N GLU A 127 -9.98 3.15 -5.75
CA GLU A 127 -10.90 2.27 -6.45
C GLU A 127 -11.95 1.80 -5.46
N THR A 128 -13.20 2.24 -5.63
CA THR A 128 -14.32 1.86 -4.76
C THR A 128 -15.07 0.63 -5.27
N GLN A 129 -14.46 -0.20 -6.12
CA GLN A 129 -15.04 -1.49 -6.53
C GLN A 129 -14.92 -2.50 -5.39
N MET A 130 -15.73 -2.33 -4.36
CA MET A 130 -16.34 -3.46 -3.69
C MET A 130 -17.68 -3.66 -4.41
N GLU A 131 -17.97 -4.87 -4.88
CA GLU A 131 -19.36 -5.21 -5.22
C GLU A 131 -20.28 -4.70 -4.11
N PRO A 132 -21.48 -4.17 -4.44
CA PRO A 132 -22.41 -3.72 -3.41
C PRO A 132 -22.55 -4.83 -2.38
N PRO A 133 -22.37 -4.56 -1.07
CA PRO A 133 -22.42 -5.60 -0.06
C PRO A 133 -23.71 -6.38 -0.24
N VAL A 134 -23.60 -7.65 -0.62
CA VAL A 134 -24.75 -8.53 -0.71
C VAL A 134 -25.28 -8.61 0.72
N ALA A 135 -26.49 -8.11 0.94
CA ALA A 135 -27.14 -8.21 2.22
C ALA A 135 -27.30 -9.70 2.56
N VAL A 136 -26.46 -10.21 3.46
CA VAL A 136 -26.67 -11.50 4.10
C VAL A 136 -27.79 -11.27 5.10
N GLY A 137 -29.04 -11.38 4.62
CA GLY A 137 -30.24 -11.27 5.44
C GLY A 137 -30.26 -12.33 6.54
N PRO A 138 -31.17 -12.21 7.53
CA PRO A 138 -31.24 -13.17 8.63
C PRO A 138 -31.36 -14.59 8.08
N ASN A 139 -30.55 -15.51 8.61
CA ASN A 139 -30.64 -16.93 8.28
C ASN A 139 -32.11 -17.33 8.28
N LYS A 140 -32.59 -17.90 7.17
CA LYS A 140 -33.95 -18.44 7.13
C LYS A 140 -34.03 -19.48 8.24
N VAL A 141 -34.81 -19.18 9.27
CA VAL A 141 -35.19 -20.16 10.28
C VAL A 141 -35.83 -21.31 9.51
N LEU A 142 -35.31 -22.53 9.68
CA LEU A 142 -35.96 -23.71 9.15
C LEU A 142 -37.42 -23.66 9.63
N ALA A 143 -38.38 -23.76 8.70
CA ALA A 143 -39.79 -23.81 9.06
C ALA A 143 -39.96 -24.79 10.22
N GLU A 144 -40.70 -24.39 11.26
CA GLU A 144 -40.87 -25.22 12.45
C GLU A 144 -41.12 -26.66 12.02
N GLN A 145 -40.23 -27.56 12.42
CA GLN A 145 -40.53 -28.98 12.35
C GLN A 145 -41.77 -29.14 13.21
N GLY A 146 -42.89 -29.45 12.55
CA GLY A 146 -44.16 -29.68 13.23
C GLY A 146 -43.97 -30.63 14.41
N PRO A 147 -44.90 -30.62 15.37
CA PRO A 147 -44.77 -31.39 16.60
C PRO A 147 -44.32 -32.82 16.29
N PRO A 148 -43.43 -33.40 17.11
CA PRO A 148 -42.92 -34.75 16.88
C PRO A 148 -44.11 -35.65 16.57
N ILE A 149 -44.06 -36.36 15.44
CA ILE A 149 -45.06 -37.39 15.16
C ILE A 149 -44.98 -38.33 16.35
N GLN A 150 -45.99 -38.24 17.21
CA GLN A 150 -46.16 -39.19 18.30
C GLN A 150 -46.49 -40.49 17.58
N GLU A 151 -45.48 -41.34 17.40
CA GLU A 151 -45.68 -42.68 16.87
C GLU A 151 -46.83 -43.29 17.68
N GLN A 152 -47.95 -43.53 16.99
CA GLN A 152 -49.04 -44.29 17.58
C GLN A 152 -48.46 -45.66 17.91
N ARG A 153 -48.18 -45.87 19.20
CA ARG A 153 -47.83 -47.18 19.75
C ARG A 153 -48.87 -48.17 19.22
N PRO A 154 -48.48 -49.22 18.49
CA PRO A 154 -49.41 -50.26 18.09
C PRO A 154 -50.11 -50.80 19.35
N SER A 155 -51.44 -50.86 19.29
CA SER A 155 -52.25 -51.43 20.35
C SER A 155 -51.77 -52.87 20.65
N PRO A 156 -51.62 -53.28 21.93
CA PRO A 156 -51.09 -54.59 22.24
C PRO A 156 -52.07 -55.66 21.76
N ASN A 157 -51.56 -56.60 20.96
CA ASN A 157 -52.33 -57.74 20.50
C ASN A 157 -52.52 -58.73 21.68
N PRO A 158 -53.70 -59.33 21.90
CA PRO A 158 -54.03 -60.07 23.13
C PRO A 158 -53.34 -61.44 23.31
N SER A 159 -52.32 -61.76 22.53
CA SER A 159 -51.86 -63.13 22.35
C SER A 159 -50.37 -63.33 22.61
N ASP A 160 -49.84 -62.73 23.67
CA ASP A 160 -48.52 -63.09 24.24
C ASP A 160 -48.56 -63.07 25.77
N PHE A 161 -49.58 -63.71 26.35
CA PHE A 161 -49.44 -64.27 27.70
C PHE A 161 -48.84 -65.67 27.55
N ASN A 162 -47.52 -65.78 27.65
CA ASN A 162 -46.92 -66.87 28.40
C ASN A 162 -45.42 -66.72 28.66
N THR A 163 -45.09 -66.99 29.93
CA THR A 163 -43.82 -67.55 30.42
C THR A 163 -42.69 -66.59 30.82
N THR A 164 -42.76 -66.23 32.12
CA THR A 164 -41.75 -66.47 33.17
C THR A 164 -40.27 -66.11 32.94
N SER A 165 -39.80 -65.26 33.86
CA SER A 165 -38.62 -65.45 34.74
C SER A 165 -37.46 -64.46 34.59
N GLY A 166 -37.02 -63.93 35.74
CA GLY A 166 -35.67 -63.36 35.94
C GLY A 166 -35.65 -61.82 36.02
N SER A 167 -35.93 -61.24 37.19
CA SER A 167 -34.92 -60.79 38.18
C SER A 167 -34.26 -59.44 37.86
N VAL A 168 -34.61 -58.44 38.68
CA VAL A 168 -34.04 -57.08 38.78
C VAL A 168 -32.76 -57.11 39.63
N PRO A 169 -31.72 -56.32 39.31
CA PRO A 169 -31.34 -55.19 40.18
C PRO A 169 -30.94 -53.93 39.36
N THR A 170 -31.54 -52.75 39.57
CA THR A 170 -31.28 -51.72 40.61
C THR A 170 -29.94 -50.98 40.46
N GLU A 171 -30.03 -49.80 39.85
CA GLU A 171 -29.57 -48.48 40.34
C GLU A 171 -28.20 -48.34 41.04
N GLN A 172 -27.36 -47.43 40.52
CA GLN A 172 -26.69 -46.46 41.39
C GLN A 172 -26.29 -45.17 40.65
N LEU A 173 -26.90 -44.07 41.09
CA LEU A 173 -26.45 -42.70 40.89
C LEU A 173 -25.13 -42.47 41.64
N GLY A 174 -24.25 -41.66 41.05
CA GLY A 174 -23.15 -41.00 41.73
C GLY A 174 -23.07 -39.54 41.31
N LEU A 175 -23.56 -38.65 42.18
CA LEU A 175 -23.30 -37.21 42.20
C LEU A 175 -22.07 -36.96 43.07
N ALA A 176 -21.09 -36.21 42.55
CA ALA A 176 -20.30 -35.17 43.23
C ALA A 176 -19.22 -34.65 42.27
#